data_AF-A0A7Z1MYG9-F1
#
_entry.id   AF-A0A7Z1MYG9-F1
#
_cell.length_a   1.000
_cell.length_b   1.000
_cell.length_c   1.000
_cell.angle_alpha   90.00
_cell.angle_beta   90.00
_cell.angle_gamma   90.00
#
_symmetry.space_group_name_H-M   'P 1'
#
loop_
_entity.id
_entity.type
_entity.pdbx_description
1 polymer ?
#
loop_
_entity_poly.entity_id
_entity_poly.type
_entity_poly.pdbx_seq_one_letter_code
_entity_poly.pdbx_strand_id
1 'polypeptide(L)'
;PDSLGVCIHTSYGSIVYTGEFKFDQSLHGHYAPDLKRMAEIGDEGVFALISDSTEAEKPGYNTPENIIEHHMYDAFAKVKGRLIVSCYASNFVRIQQVLNIASQLNRKVSFLGRSLESSFNIARKMGYFDIPKDLLIPINEVENYPKNEVIIIATGMQGEPVEALSQMARKKHKIMNIEEGDSIFLAITASANMEVIIADTLN
;
A
#
# COMPACT_ATOMS: atom_id res chain seq x y z
N PRO A 1 -2.05 -8.83 1.36
CA PRO A 1 -1.85 -9.89 2.37
C PRO A 1 -2.60 -11.14 1.93
N ASP A 2 -2.27 -12.29 2.49
CA ASP A 2 -2.97 -13.56 2.26
C ASP A 2 -3.07 -13.95 0.77
N SER A 3 -2.06 -13.57 -0.01
CA SER A 3 -1.84 -14.11 -1.34
C SER A 3 -1.28 -15.53 -1.22
N LEU A 4 -1.83 -16.46 -1.97
CA LEU A 4 -1.48 -17.87 -1.91
C LEU A 4 -1.11 -18.41 -3.30
N GLY A 5 -0.11 -19.27 -3.34
CA GLY A 5 0.09 -20.20 -4.45
C GLY A 5 -0.78 -21.45 -4.28
N VAL A 6 -1.15 -22.10 -5.38
CA VAL A 6 -1.99 -23.30 -5.39
C VAL A 6 -1.22 -24.46 -6.01
N CYS A 7 -1.17 -25.59 -5.31
CA CYS A 7 -0.56 -26.84 -5.80
C CYS A 7 -1.64 -27.91 -5.98
N ILE A 8 -1.86 -28.33 -7.23
CA ILE A 8 -2.84 -29.35 -7.60
C ILE A 8 -2.10 -30.65 -7.88
N HIS A 9 -2.29 -31.64 -7.01
CA HIS A 9 -1.64 -32.94 -7.13
C HIS A 9 -2.39 -33.83 -8.13
N THR A 10 -1.65 -34.45 -9.04
CA THR A 10 -2.20 -35.39 -10.02
C THR A 10 -1.34 -36.66 -10.09
N SER A 11 -1.83 -37.70 -10.78
CA SER A 11 -1.04 -38.92 -11.04
C SER A 11 0.20 -38.68 -11.91
N TYR A 12 0.32 -37.52 -12.57
CA TYR A 12 1.44 -37.16 -13.45
C TYR A 12 2.44 -36.19 -12.78
N GLY A 13 2.22 -35.84 -11.51
CA GLY A 13 2.96 -34.81 -10.79
C GLY A 13 2.10 -33.59 -10.48
N SER A 14 2.68 -32.61 -9.78
CA SER A 14 1.95 -31.41 -9.33
C SER A 14 1.84 -30.35 -10.42
N ILE A 15 0.68 -29.71 -10.52
CA ILE A 15 0.49 -28.46 -11.28
C ILE A 15 0.51 -27.31 -10.27
N VAL A 16 1.48 -26.42 -10.39
CA VAL A 16 1.67 -25.29 -9.48
C VAL A 16 1.22 -24.01 -10.16
N TYR A 17 0.32 -23.26 -9.54
CA TYR A 17 -0.08 -21.91 -9.92
C TYR A 17 0.43 -20.94 -8.87
N THR A 18 1.30 -19.99 -9.25
CA THR A 18 1.96 -19.10 -8.29
C THR A 18 1.03 -18.03 -7.72
N GLY A 19 -0.04 -17.68 -8.45
CA GLY A 19 -0.70 -16.38 -8.28
C GLY A 19 0.26 -15.23 -8.62
N GLU A 20 -0.10 -14.01 -8.25
CA GLU A 20 0.81 -12.85 -8.27
C GLU A 20 1.77 -12.94 -7.09
N PHE A 21 3.07 -12.82 -7.35
CA PHE A 21 4.07 -12.96 -6.29
C PHE A 21 5.29 -12.06 -6.51
N LYS A 22 5.97 -11.77 -5.41
CA LYS A 22 7.33 -11.26 -5.39
C LYS A 22 8.06 -11.85 -4.18
N PHE A 23 9.39 -11.85 -4.24
CA PHE A 23 10.21 -12.18 -3.08
C PHE A 23 10.66 -10.92 -2.37
N ASP A 24 10.41 -10.89 -1.06
CA ASP A 24 10.90 -9.86 -0.18
C ASP A 24 11.32 -10.49 1.15
N GLN A 25 12.62 -10.47 1.42
CA GLN A 25 13.21 -11.08 2.62
C GLN A 25 13.08 -10.18 3.86
N SER A 26 12.67 -8.91 3.68
CA SER A 26 12.39 -8.00 4.79
C SER A 26 11.01 -8.21 5.40
N LEU A 27 10.12 -8.93 4.70
CA LEU A 27 8.77 -9.23 5.18
C LEU A 27 8.78 -10.42 6.15
N HIS A 28 7.88 -10.36 7.13
CA HIS A 28 7.77 -11.33 8.22
C HIS A 28 6.31 -11.77 8.43
N GLY A 29 6.12 -12.87 9.17
CA GLY A 29 4.80 -13.37 9.53
C GLY A 29 3.95 -13.68 8.29
N HIS A 30 2.72 -13.16 8.25
CA HIS A 30 1.74 -13.37 7.18
C HIS A 30 2.16 -12.87 5.79
N TYR A 31 3.24 -12.08 5.70
CA TYR A 31 3.74 -11.54 4.45
C TYR A 31 5.03 -12.23 3.96
N ALA A 32 5.62 -13.11 4.78
CA ALA A 32 6.84 -13.82 4.40
C ALA A 32 6.52 -14.95 3.41
N PRO A 33 7.30 -15.10 2.32
CA PRO A 33 7.15 -16.23 1.42
C PRO A 33 7.60 -17.53 2.09
N ASP A 34 6.82 -18.60 1.93
CA ASP A 34 7.18 -19.93 2.42
C ASP A 34 8.14 -20.65 1.45
N LEU A 35 9.40 -20.20 1.44
CA LEU A 35 10.44 -20.76 0.57
C LEU A 35 10.70 -22.24 0.84
N LYS A 36 10.53 -22.68 2.10
CA LYS A 36 10.71 -24.07 2.48
C LYS A 36 9.65 -24.94 1.80
N ARG A 37 8.38 -24.56 1.91
CA ARG A 37 7.29 -25.31 1.26
C ARG A 37 7.42 -25.31 -0.26
N MET A 38 7.87 -24.20 -0.85
CA MET A 38 8.14 -24.14 -2.29
C MET A 38 9.23 -25.15 -2.72
N ALA A 39 10.31 -25.28 -1.94
CA ALA A 39 11.37 -26.26 -2.20
C ALA A 39 10.86 -27.70 -2.07
N GLU A 40 10.09 -28.00 -1.02
CA GLU A 40 9.46 -29.33 -0.83
C GLU A 40 8.57 -29.71 -2.02
N ILE A 41 7.75 -28.79 -2.53
CA ILE A 41 6.92 -29.02 -3.73
C ILE A 41 7.79 -29.32 -4.96
N GLY A 42 8.95 -28.64 -5.09
CA GLY A 42 9.92 -28.91 -6.15
C GLY A 42 10.50 -30.32 -6.06
N ASP A 43 10.87 -30.77 -4.85
CA ASP A 43 11.42 -32.10 -4.58
C ASP A 43 10.39 -33.22 -4.81
N GLU A 44 9.11 -32.96 -4.55
CA GLU A 44 7.98 -33.88 -4.81
C GLU A 44 7.72 -34.13 -6.30
N GLY A 45 8.24 -33.27 -7.19
CA GLY A 45 8.08 -33.36 -8.64
C GLY A 45 6.92 -32.53 -9.19
N VAL A 46 7.26 -31.54 -10.03
CA VAL A 46 6.31 -30.63 -10.66
C VAL A 46 6.15 -30.98 -12.14
N PHE A 47 4.91 -31.26 -12.55
CA PHE A 47 4.56 -31.51 -13.94
C PHE A 47 4.49 -30.20 -14.75
N ALA A 48 3.87 -29.17 -14.18
CA ALA A 48 3.72 -27.87 -14.82
C ALA A 48 3.75 -26.73 -13.80
N LEU A 49 4.40 -25.63 -14.16
CA LEU A 49 4.41 -24.38 -13.40
C LEU A 49 3.73 -23.29 -14.22
N ILE A 50 2.69 -22.69 -13.65
CA ILE A 50 1.99 -21.52 -14.16
C ILE A 50 2.42 -20.33 -13.30
N SER A 51 3.43 -19.62 -13.78
CA SER A 51 4.07 -18.50 -13.07
C SER A 51 3.52 -17.15 -13.55
N ASP A 52 3.40 -16.19 -12.62
CA ASP A 52 3.25 -14.78 -12.97
C ASP A 52 4.40 -14.31 -13.87
N SER A 53 4.06 -13.48 -14.85
CA SER A 53 4.97 -12.94 -15.87
C SER A 53 4.81 -11.43 -16.05
N THR A 54 4.01 -10.76 -15.21
CA THR A 54 3.72 -9.31 -15.28
C THR A 54 4.99 -8.47 -15.37
N GLU A 55 6.05 -8.86 -14.66
CA GLU A 55 7.31 -8.12 -14.59
C GLU A 55 8.51 -8.89 -15.18
N ALA A 56 8.27 -9.91 -16.01
CA ALA A 56 9.31 -10.80 -16.53
C ALA A 56 10.34 -10.09 -17.44
N GLU A 57 9.98 -8.94 -18.03
CA GLU A 57 10.86 -8.15 -18.89
C GLU A 57 11.85 -7.28 -18.11
N LYS A 58 11.67 -7.11 -16.79
CA LYS A 58 12.54 -6.27 -15.95
C LYS A 58 13.62 -7.13 -15.26
N PRO A 59 14.89 -7.04 -15.68
CA PRO A 59 15.95 -7.79 -15.02
C PRO A 59 16.23 -7.25 -13.61
N GLY A 60 16.71 -8.14 -12.73
CA GLY A 60 17.10 -7.78 -11.37
C GLY A 60 16.10 -8.29 -10.33
N TYR A 61 15.92 -7.52 -9.26
CA TYR A 61 15.07 -7.88 -8.13
C TYR A 61 14.24 -6.67 -7.68
N ASN A 62 13.10 -6.95 -7.05
CA ASN A 62 12.24 -5.92 -6.48
C ASN A 62 12.93 -5.22 -5.31
N THR A 63 12.72 -3.90 -5.19
CA THR A 63 13.14 -3.16 -4.00
C THR A 63 12.42 -3.72 -2.76
N PRO A 64 13.17 -4.11 -1.72
CA PRO A 64 12.59 -4.55 -0.45
C PRO A 64 11.72 -3.46 0.21
N GLU A 65 10.63 -3.88 0.86
CA GLU A 65 9.67 -3.00 1.52
C GLU A 65 10.30 -2.18 2.66
N ASN A 66 11.26 -2.73 3.41
CA ASN A 66 11.97 -1.96 4.44
C ASN A 66 12.81 -0.79 3.86
N ILE A 67 13.36 -0.95 2.66
CA ILE A 67 14.08 0.13 1.96
C ILE A 67 13.07 1.20 1.50
N ILE A 68 11.91 0.78 1.01
CA ILE A 68 10.83 1.71 0.63
C ILE A 68 10.36 2.51 1.85
N GLU A 69 10.13 1.85 2.99
CA GLU A 69 9.74 2.50 4.25
C GLU A 69 10.78 3.54 4.70
N HIS A 70 12.08 3.23 4.58
CA HIS A 70 13.15 4.16 4.90
C HIS A 70 13.13 5.42 4.01
N HIS A 71 12.96 5.25 2.69
CA HIS A 71 12.83 6.39 1.78
C HIS A 71 11.57 7.22 2.03
N MET A 72 10.46 6.56 2.36
CA MET A 72 9.23 7.23 2.76
C MET A 72 9.44 8.05 4.03
N TYR A 73 10.12 7.50 5.04
CA TYR A 73 10.45 8.20 6.27
C TYR A 73 11.24 9.49 5.98
N ASP A 74 12.32 9.38 5.18
CA ASP A 74 13.16 10.52 4.81
C ASP A 74 12.38 11.62 4.07
N ALA A 75 11.42 11.24 3.23
CA ALA A 75 10.53 12.17 2.55
C ALA A 75 9.57 12.84 3.54
N PHE A 76 8.95 12.07 4.43
CA PHE A 76 7.93 12.56 5.36
C PHE A 76 8.53 13.48 6.43
N ALA A 77 9.75 13.19 6.89
CA ALA A 77 10.46 13.98 7.88
C ALA A 77 10.76 15.42 7.42
N LYS A 78 10.83 15.66 6.10
CA LYS A 78 11.09 16.99 5.52
C LYS A 78 9.82 17.83 5.36
N VAL A 79 8.64 17.23 5.47
CA VAL A 79 7.36 17.90 5.24
C VAL A 79 7.05 18.84 6.40
N LYS A 80 6.68 20.08 6.09
CA LYS A 80 6.34 21.12 7.09
C LYS A 80 4.83 21.34 7.24
N GLY A 81 4.03 20.90 6.29
CA GLY A 81 2.57 21.03 6.31
C GLY A 81 1.86 19.70 6.53
N ARG A 82 0.60 19.68 6.12
CA ARG A 82 -0.21 18.46 6.08
C ARG A 82 0.28 17.58 4.94
N LEU A 83 0.41 16.29 5.21
CA LEU A 83 0.87 15.31 4.23
C LEU A 83 -0.31 14.47 3.76
N ILE A 84 -0.56 14.45 2.46
CA ILE A 84 -1.57 13.59 1.84
C ILE A 84 -0.85 12.47 1.12
N VAL A 85 -1.05 11.23 1.57
CA VAL A 85 -0.49 10.02 0.98
C VAL A 85 -1.56 9.34 0.15
N SER A 86 -1.24 9.01 -1.09
CA SER A 86 -2.10 8.23 -1.97
C SER A 86 -1.49 6.88 -2.25
N CYS A 87 -2.25 5.81 -2.01
CA CYS A 87 -1.88 4.43 -2.28
C CYS A 87 -3.15 3.61 -2.59
N TYR A 88 -3.01 2.38 -3.08
CA TYR A 88 -4.17 1.49 -3.21
C TYR A 88 -4.72 1.11 -1.83
N ALA A 89 -6.04 1.09 -1.69
CA ALA A 89 -6.70 0.68 -0.44
C ALA A 89 -6.38 -0.78 -0.03
N SER A 90 -6.05 -1.63 -0.98
CA SER A 90 -5.67 -3.04 -0.77
C SER A 90 -4.21 -3.24 -0.37
N ASN A 91 -3.36 -2.21 -0.46
CA ASN A 91 -1.94 -2.33 -0.13
C ASN A 91 -1.70 -2.09 1.37
N PHE A 92 -1.99 -3.11 2.17
CA PHE A 92 -1.88 -3.02 3.64
C PHE A 92 -0.43 -2.86 4.11
N VAL A 93 0.56 -3.40 3.39
CA VAL A 93 1.98 -3.17 3.71
C VAL A 93 2.29 -1.67 3.66
N ARG A 94 1.85 -1.00 2.59
CA ARG A 94 2.06 0.45 2.44
C ARG A 94 1.33 1.25 3.52
N ILE A 95 0.09 0.89 3.84
CA ILE A 95 -0.66 1.56 4.91
C ILE A 95 0.05 1.38 6.26
N GLN A 96 0.55 0.17 6.57
CA GLN A 96 1.30 -0.08 7.81
C GLN A 96 2.58 0.76 7.88
N GLN A 97 3.34 0.85 6.78
CA GLN A 97 4.53 1.72 6.71
C GLN A 97 4.19 3.18 7.00
N VAL A 98 3.09 3.70 6.43
CA VAL A 98 2.63 5.07 6.74
C VAL A 98 2.29 5.21 8.22
N LEU A 99 1.62 4.25 8.84
CA LEU A 99 1.28 4.27 10.26
C LEU A 99 2.53 4.26 11.15
N ASN A 100 3.51 3.40 10.83
CA ASN A 100 4.79 3.33 11.53
C ASN A 100 5.52 4.68 11.49
N ILE A 101 5.68 5.25 10.29
CA ILE A 101 6.35 6.52 10.08
C ILE A 101 5.59 7.66 10.78
N ALA A 102 4.26 7.68 10.68
CA ALA A 102 3.44 8.67 11.36
C ALA A 102 3.68 8.65 12.87
N SER A 103 3.71 7.46 13.48
CA SER A 103 4.02 7.30 14.89
C SER A 103 5.41 7.81 15.25
N GLN A 104 6.42 7.53 14.41
CA GLN A 104 7.80 7.98 14.65
C GLN A 104 7.95 9.50 14.52
N LEU A 105 7.17 10.13 13.63
CA LEU A 105 7.18 11.57 13.39
C LEU A 105 6.18 12.35 14.25
N ASN A 106 5.50 11.68 15.20
CA ASN A 106 4.44 12.25 16.03
C ASN A 106 3.31 12.91 15.24
N ARG A 107 2.96 12.30 14.09
CA ARG A 107 1.83 12.73 13.27
C ARG A 107 0.65 11.80 13.47
N LYS A 108 -0.55 12.36 13.56
CA LYS A 108 -1.82 11.63 13.52
C LYS A 108 -2.14 11.20 12.10
N VAL A 109 -2.86 10.08 11.98
CA VAL A 109 -3.28 9.54 10.69
C VAL A 109 -4.80 9.60 10.58
N SER A 110 -5.28 10.13 9.46
CA SER A 110 -6.69 10.04 9.06
C SER A 110 -6.81 9.33 7.72
N PHE A 111 -7.96 8.72 7.47
CA PHE A 111 -8.29 8.10 6.20
C PHE A 111 -9.33 8.95 5.47
N LEU A 112 -9.21 9.04 4.14
CA LEU A 112 -10.15 9.72 3.27
C LEU A 112 -10.53 8.79 2.13
N GLY A 113 -11.70 8.16 2.25
CA GLY A 113 -12.25 7.30 1.21
C GLY A 113 -13.01 6.12 1.78
N ARG A 114 -14.26 5.92 1.34
CA ARG A 114 -15.16 4.89 1.91
C ARG A 114 -14.60 3.48 1.80
N SER A 115 -14.06 3.12 0.63
CA SER A 115 -13.50 1.79 0.39
C SER A 115 -12.22 1.55 1.19
N LEU A 116 -11.38 2.57 1.33
CA LEU A 116 -10.20 2.55 2.20
C LEU A 116 -10.57 2.38 3.66
N GLU A 117 -11.47 3.21 4.19
CA GLU A 117 -11.93 3.11 5.58
C GLU A 117 -12.58 1.75 5.87
N SER A 118 -13.43 1.25 4.97
CA SER A 118 -14.06 -0.06 5.12
C SER A 118 -13.03 -1.19 5.17
N SER A 119 -12.13 -1.24 4.18
CA SER A 119 -11.10 -2.27 4.07
C SER A 119 -10.13 -2.23 5.24
N PHE A 120 -9.69 -1.02 5.62
CA PHE A 120 -8.82 -0.81 6.78
C PHE A 120 -9.46 -1.30 8.07
N ASN A 121 -10.73 -0.96 8.32
CA ASN A 121 -11.42 -1.36 9.55
C ASN A 121 -11.63 -2.88 9.66
N ILE A 122 -11.92 -3.55 8.54
CA ILE A 122 -12.02 -5.02 8.50
C ILE A 122 -10.65 -5.62 8.79
N ALA A 123 -9.62 -5.17 8.09
CA ALA A 123 -8.28 -5.69 8.22
C ALA A 123 -7.67 -5.44 9.62
N ARG A 124 -7.97 -4.29 10.23
CA ARG A 124 -7.63 -3.98 11.62
C ARG A 124 -8.25 -4.99 12.58
N LYS A 125 -9.53 -5.35 12.41
CA LYS A 125 -10.20 -6.37 13.25
C LYS A 125 -9.61 -7.77 13.07
N MET A 126 -9.09 -8.06 11.88
CA MET A 126 -8.41 -9.32 11.56
C MET A 126 -6.95 -9.36 12.05
N GLY A 127 -6.41 -8.26 12.57
CA GLY A 127 -5.06 -8.20 13.13
C GLY A 127 -3.95 -7.97 12.10
N TYR A 128 -4.26 -7.50 10.88
CA TYR A 128 -3.22 -7.20 9.88
C TYR A 128 -2.41 -5.92 10.16
N PHE A 129 -2.91 -5.06 11.06
CA PHE A 129 -2.27 -3.79 11.38
C PHE A 129 -1.87 -3.72 12.84
N ASP A 130 -0.63 -3.31 13.09
CA ASP A 130 -0.17 -2.85 14.39
C ASP A 130 -0.33 -1.33 14.45
N ILE A 131 -1.20 -0.85 15.33
CA ILE A 131 -1.59 0.56 15.38
C ILE A 131 -1.32 1.08 16.79
N PRO A 132 -0.32 1.96 16.95
CA PRO A 132 -0.08 2.66 18.20
C PRO A 132 -1.34 3.36 18.73
N LYS A 133 -1.47 3.40 20.05
CA LYS A 133 -2.61 4.03 20.71
C LYS A 133 -2.69 5.51 20.31
N ASP A 134 -3.90 6.00 20.12
CA ASP A 134 -4.19 7.41 19.81
C ASP A 134 -3.55 7.91 18.49
N LEU A 135 -3.07 7.04 17.61
CA LEU A 135 -2.48 7.43 16.31
C LEU A 135 -3.54 7.90 15.31
N LEU A 136 -4.72 7.27 15.33
CA LEU A 136 -5.79 7.52 14.36
C LEU A 136 -6.73 8.60 14.84
N ILE A 137 -7.09 9.51 13.94
CA ILE A 137 -8.11 10.54 14.18
C ILE A 137 -9.19 10.49 13.09
N PRO A 138 -10.45 10.82 13.41
CA PRO A 138 -11.50 10.98 12.41
C PRO A 138 -11.20 12.11 11.42
N ILE A 139 -11.62 11.96 10.17
CA ILE A 139 -11.37 12.96 9.12
C ILE A 139 -11.99 14.32 9.40
N ASN A 140 -13.13 14.35 10.09
CA ASN A 140 -13.82 15.57 10.50
C ASN A 140 -13.13 16.28 11.69
N GLU A 141 -12.14 15.66 12.33
CA GLU A 141 -11.37 16.25 13.41
C GLU A 141 -9.99 16.75 12.95
N VAL A 142 -9.57 16.44 11.72
CA VAL A 142 -8.25 16.82 11.19
C VAL A 142 -7.97 18.32 11.32
N GLU A 143 -8.97 19.17 11.07
CA GLU A 143 -8.82 20.63 11.15
C GLU A 143 -8.56 21.16 12.57
N ASN A 144 -8.76 20.32 13.60
CA ASN A 144 -8.45 20.67 14.99
C ASN A 144 -6.97 20.44 15.35
N TYR A 145 -6.18 19.85 14.45
CA TYR A 145 -4.77 19.54 14.67
C TYR A 145 -3.87 20.50 13.86
N PRO A 146 -2.64 20.79 14.34
CA PRO A 146 -1.65 21.51 13.54
C PRO A 146 -1.40 20.78 12.21
N LYS A 147 -1.31 21.52 11.10
CA LYS A 147 -1.12 20.94 9.75
C LYS A 147 0.11 20.01 9.70
N ASN A 148 1.20 20.38 10.36
CA ASN A 148 2.44 19.61 10.44
C ASN A 148 2.36 18.35 11.32
N GLU A 149 1.23 18.09 11.95
CA GLU A 149 0.99 16.92 12.81
C GLU A 149 0.00 15.94 12.18
N VAL A 150 -0.37 16.11 10.90
CA VAL A 150 -1.36 15.25 10.25
C VAL A 150 -0.80 14.61 8.97
N ILE A 151 -1.09 13.32 8.82
CA ILE A 151 -1.01 12.56 7.58
C ILE A 151 -2.41 12.07 7.21
N ILE A 152 -2.79 12.21 5.94
CA ILE A 152 -4.06 11.71 5.41
C ILE A 152 -3.76 10.67 4.35
N ILE A 153 -4.26 9.46 4.53
CA ILE A 153 -4.23 8.44 3.48
C ILE A 153 -5.51 8.59 2.67
N ALA A 154 -5.40 8.95 1.39
CA ALA A 154 -6.52 9.28 0.54
C ALA A 154 -6.63 8.34 -0.67
N THR A 155 -7.84 7.86 -0.93
CA THR A 155 -8.20 7.06 -2.11
C THR A 155 -9.54 7.46 -2.69
N GLY A 156 -9.73 7.18 -3.98
CA GLY A 156 -10.98 7.21 -4.71
C GLY A 156 -12.08 6.30 -4.16
N MET A 157 -13.25 6.36 -4.82
CA MET A 157 -14.43 5.60 -4.41
C MET A 157 -14.21 4.09 -4.47
N GLN A 158 -13.39 3.61 -5.40
CA GLN A 158 -13.06 2.18 -5.53
C GLN A 158 -11.74 1.78 -4.85
N GLY A 159 -11.17 2.65 -4.02
CA GLY A 159 -9.84 2.42 -3.43
C GLY A 159 -8.68 2.71 -4.39
N GLU A 160 -8.99 3.30 -5.54
CA GLU A 160 -8.02 3.77 -6.53
C GLU A 160 -7.24 4.98 -5.99
N PRO A 161 -5.92 5.05 -6.20
CA PRO A 161 -5.07 6.03 -5.54
C PRO A 161 -5.33 7.48 -6.00
N VAL A 162 -5.60 7.70 -7.29
CA VAL A 162 -5.53 9.06 -7.87
C VAL A 162 -6.87 9.81 -7.88
N GLU A 163 -8.01 9.10 -7.86
CA GLU A 163 -9.32 9.75 -8.06
C GLU A 163 -9.64 10.80 -6.98
N ALA A 164 -9.42 10.49 -5.70
CA ALA A 164 -9.65 11.46 -4.62
C ALA A 164 -8.70 12.65 -4.72
N LEU A 165 -7.43 12.42 -5.06
CA LEU A 165 -6.48 13.50 -5.33
C LEU A 165 -6.93 14.41 -6.47
N SER A 166 -7.40 13.85 -7.58
CA SER A 166 -7.91 14.62 -8.72
C SER A 166 -9.11 15.49 -8.33
N GLN A 167 -10.03 14.96 -7.53
CA GLN A 167 -11.15 15.75 -7.01
C GLN A 167 -10.69 16.85 -6.05
N MET A 168 -9.75 16.54 -5.16
CA MET A 168 -9.20 17.50 -4.19
C MET A 168 -8.43 18.63 -4.86
N ALA A 169 -7.65 18.33 -5.91
CA ALA A 169 -6.87 19.31 -6.67
C ALA A 169 -7.80 20.30 -7.38
N ARG A 170 -8.91 19.80 -7.93
CA ARG A 170 -9.96 20.59 -8.58
C ARG A 170 -10.91 21.30 -7.60
N LYS A 171 -10.66 21.21 -6.29
CA LYS A 171 -11.52 21.76 -5.23
C LYS A 171 -12.96 21.22 -5.26
N LYS A 172 -13.16 19.99 -5.73
CA LYS A 172 -14.48 19.34 -5.89
C LYS A 172 -14.74 18.25 -4.86
N HIS A 173 -13.74 17.87 -4.07
CA HIS A 173 -13.90 16.84 -3.06
C HIS A 173 -14.72 17.39 -1.88
N LYS A 174 -15.74 16.64 -1.45
CA LYS A 174 -16.80 17.14 -0.55
C LYS A 174 -16.35 17.36 0.89
N ILE A 175 -15.34 16.63 1.34
CA ILE A 175 -14.93 16.59 2.75
C ILE A 175 -13.72 17.50 2.99
N MET A 176 -12.74 17.42 2.12
CA MET A 176 -11.46 18.11 2.24
C MET A 176 -10.87 18.28 0.85
N ASN A 177 -10.15 19.38 0.62
CA ASN A 177 -9.46 19.67 -0.62
C ASN A 177 -8.00 20.06 -0.33
N ILE A 178 -7.13 19.94 -1.33
CA ILE A 178 -5.70 20.31 -1.23
C ILE A 178 -5.57 21.80 -0.98
N GLU A 179 -4.73 22.21 -0.04
CA GLU A 179 -4.46 23.61 0.30
C GLU A 179 -3.02 24.02 0.02
N GLU A 180 -2.76 25.32 0.00
CA GLU A 180 -1.39 25.82 -0.06
C GLU A 180 -0.61 25.35 1.18
N GLY A 181 0.60 24.83 0.94
CA GLY A 181 1.46 24.26 1.98
C GLY A 181 1.24 22.76 2.23
N ASP A 182 0.22 22.13 1.62
CA ASP A 182 0.09 20.67 1.64
C ASP A 182 1.20 20.02 0.82
N SER A 183 1.65 18.83 1.26
CA SER A 183 2.55 17.97 0.50
C SER A 183 1.82 16.70 0.10
N ILE A 184 2.01 16.25 -1.13
CA ILE A 184 1.38 15.02 -1.64
C ILE A 184 2.47 13.98 -1.87
N PHE A 185 2.23 12.76 -1.39
CA PHE A 185 3.10 11.62 -1.62
C PHE A 185 2.33 10.52 -2.36
N LEU A 186 2.71 10.27 -3.61
CA LEU A 186 2.15 9.20 -4.43
C LEU A 186 2.91 7.91 -4.14
N ALA A 187 2.37 7.09 -3.26
CA ALA A 187 2.91 5.79 -2.87
C ALA A 187 2.44 4.68 -3.83
N ILE A 188 2.55 4.91 -5.14
CA ILE A 188 2.09 4.00 -6.19
C ILE A 188 3.18 3.75 -7.23
N THR A 189 3.15 2.57 -7.83
CA THR A 189 3.87 2.31 -9.07
C THR A 189 2.99 2.80 -10.21
N ALA A 190 3.50 3.71 -11.04
CA ALA A 190 2.77 4.14 -12.23
C ALA A 190 2.69 2.95 -13.21
N SER A 191 1.48 2.48 -13.46
CA SER A 191 1.18 1.59 -14.58
C SER A 191 0.94 2.41 -15.84
N ALA A 192 1.16 1.83 -17.03
CA ALA A 192 1.07 2.53 -18.30
C ALA A 192 -0.27 3.25 -18.54
N ASN A 193 -1.37 2.72 -17.97
CA ASN A 193 -2.70 3.33 -18.08
C ASN A 193 -2.94 4.50 -17.12
N MET A 194 -2.06 4.75 -16.14
CA MET A 194 -2.23 5.80 -15.12
C MET A 194 -1.43 7.07 -15.41
N GLU A 195 -0.51 7.04 -16.37
CA GLU A 195 0.43 8.14 -16.65
C GLU A 195 -0.30 9.48 -16.90
N VAL A 196 -1.29 9.47 -17.78
CA VAL A 196 -2.08 10.66 -18.13
C VAL A 196 -2.89 11.15 -16.94
N ILE A 197 -3.49 10.25 -16.17
CA ILE A 197 -4.35 10.58 -15.03
C ILE A 197 -3.50 11.19 -13.90
N ILE A 198 -2.32 10.64 -13.65
CA ILE A 198 -1.36 11.17 -12.68
C ILE A 198 -0.88 12.54 -13.13
N ALA A 199 -0.45 12.69 -14.39
CA ALA A 199 0.02 13.97 -14.92
C ALA A 199 -1.06 15.06 -14.85
N ASP A 200 -2.29 14.75 -15.25
CA ASP A 200 -3.45 15.68 -15.16
C ASP A 200 -3.82 16.03 -13.72
N THR A 201 -3.56 15.13 -12.76
CA THR A 201 -3.81 15.40 -11.33
C THR A 201 -2.70 16.24 -10.68
N LEU A 202 -1.48 16.16 -11.21
CA LEU A 202 -0.34 16.95 -10.72
C LEU A 202 -0.33 18.39 -11.24
N ASN A 203 -0.95 18.65 -12.39
CA ASN A 203 -1.08 19.98 -13.00
C ASN A 203 -2.26 20.77 -12.40
#